data_AF-G9K943-F1
#
_entry.id   AF-G9K943-F1
#
_cell.length_a   1.000
_cell.length_b   1.000
_cell.length_c   1.000
_cell.angle_alpha   90.00
_cell.angle_beta   90.00
_cell.angle_gamma   90.00
#
_symmetry.space_group_name_H-M   'P 1'
#
loop_
_entity.id
_entity.type
_entity.pdbx_description
1 polymer ?
#
loop_
_entity_poly.entity_id
_entity_poly.type
_entity_poly.pdbx_seq_one_letter_code
_entity_poly.pdbx_strand_id
1 'polypeptide(L)'
;YNNRLQAYCKQNLEMNVTVQNVLQILEAADKTQALDMKRHCLHIIVHQFTKVSKLPTLRSLSQQLLLDIIDSLASHISDKQCAELGAD
;
A
#
# COMPACT_ATOMS: atom_id res chain seq x y z
N TYR A 1 7.58 -0.51 28.90
CA TYR A 1 7.32 0.40 27.75
C TYR A 1 7.33 -0.47 26.49
N ASN A 2 6.33 -0.37 25.60
CA ASN A 2 6.17 -1.12 24.33
C ASN A 2 5.49 -2.51 24.27
N ASN A 3 4.45 -2.78 25.08
CA ASN A 3 3.52 -3.90 24.78
C ASN A 3 2.52 -3.59 23.65
N ARG A 4 2.39 -2.32 23.22
CA ARG A 4 1.51 -1.93 22.09
C ARG A 4 2.15 -2.17 20.72
N LEU A 5 3.47 -1.99 20.61
CA LEU A 5 4.20 -2.24 19.35
C LEU A 5 4.22 -3.73 19.01
N GLN A 6 4.39 -4.59 20.02
CA GLN A 6 4.38 -6.05 19.83
C GLN A 6 2.98 -6.57 19.46
N ALA A 7 1.91 -5.97 20.00
CA ALA A 7 0.53 -6.28 19.60
C ALA A 7 0.21 -5.81 18.17
N TYR A 8 0.73 -4.66 17.73
CA TYR A 8 0.61 -4.21 16.34
C TYR A 8 1.39 -5.10 15.37
N CYS A 9 2.63 -5.49 15.71
CA CYS A 9 3.39 -6.44 14.90
C CYS A 9 2.72 -7.82 14.84
N LYS A 10 2.11 -8.27 15.95
CA LYS A 10 1.39 -9.56 16.01
C LYS A 10 0.08 -9.53 15.22
N GLN A 11 -0.73 -8.46 15.34
CA GLN A 11 -1.94 -8.31 14.53
C GLN A 11 -1.66 -8.06 13.03
N ASN A 12 -0.54 -7.41 12.67
CA ASN A 12 -0.12 -7.23 11.28
C ASN A 12 0.38 -8.53 10.63
N LEU A 13 1.00 -9.44 11.39
CA LEU A 13 1.44 -10.75 10.87
C LEU A 13 0.26 -11.71 10.64
N GLU A 14 -0.91 -11.46 11.26
CA GLU A 14 -2.12 -12.29 11.14
C GLU A 14 -3.20 -11.69 10.21
N MET A 15 -3.11 -10.38 9.87
CA MET A 15 -4.03 -9.77 8.90
C MET A 15 -3.61 -10.11 7.47
N ASN A 16 -4.35 -11.00 6.84
CA ASN A 16 -4.38 -11.12 5.38
C ASN A 16 -4.62 -9.73 4.78
N VAL A 17 -3.60 -9.12 4.16
CA VAL A 17 -3.78 -7.86 3.43
C VAL A 17 -4.66 -8.17 2.23
N THR A 18 -5.92 -7.79 2.34
CA THR A 18 -6.93 -7.94 1.31
C THR A 18 -7.19 -6.59 0.67
N VAL A 19 -7.76 -6.61 -0.53
CA VAL A 19 -8.16 -5.39 -1.24
C VAL A 19 -9.04 -4.47 -0.38
N GLN A 20 -9.87 -5.04 0.51
CA GLN A 20 -10.76 -4.26 1.40
C GLN A 20 -10.06 -3.58 2.58
N ASN A 21 -8.97 -4.14 3.11
CA ASN A 21 -8.31 -3.61 4.31
C ASN A 21 -6.99 -2.88 4.00
N VAL A 22 -6.41 -3.06 2.81
CA VAL A 22 -5.10 -2.49 2.45
C VAL A 22 -5.02 -0.96 2.61
N LEU A 23 -6.11 -0.23 2.34
CA LEU A 23 -6.14 1.23 2.49
C LEU A 23 -6.13 1.68 3.96
N GLN A 24 -6.78 0.94 4.83
CA GLN A 24 -6.79 1.22 6.28
C GLN A 24 -5.43 0.88 6.89
N ILE A 25 -4.82 -0.23 6.45
CA ILE A 25 -3.48 -0.64 6.88
C ILE A 25 -2.43 0.36 6.39
N LEU A 26 -2.56 0.86 5.15
CA LEU A 26 -1.69 1.91 4.62
C LEU A 26 -1.72 3.17 5.49
N GLU A 27 -2.92 3.63 5.85
CA GLU A 27 -3.08 4.82 6.69
C GLU A 27 -2.53 4.61 8.11
N ALA A 28 -2.77 3.43 8.69
CA ALA A 28 -2.21 3.08 10.00
C ALA A 28 -0.69 2.97 9.95
N ALA A 29 -0.12 2.39 8.89
CA ALA A 29 1.31 2.28 8.69
C ALA A 29 1.97 3.65 8.56
N ASP A 30 1.32 4.58 7.85
CA ASP A 30 1.78 5.96 7.73
C ASP A 30 1.76 6.69 9.08
N LYS A 31 0.63 6.63 9.81
CA LYS A 31 0.50 7.24 11.15
C LYS A 31 1.49 6.69 12.16
N THR A 32 1.82 5.40 12.06
CA THR A 32 2.75 4.72 12.98
C THR A 32 4.19 4.73 12.48
N GLN A 33 4.47 5.33 11.31
CA GLN A 33 5.78 5.35 10.68
C GLN A 33 6.36 3.94 10.44
N ALA A 34 5.49 2.94 10.23
CA ALA A 34 5.85 1.58 9.86
C ALA A 34 6.18 1.51 8.37
N LEU A 35 7.36 2.02 7.98
CA LEU A 35 7.75 2.22 6.59
C LEU A 35 7.68 0.95 5.74
N ASP A 36 8.12 -0.19 6.27
CA ASP A 36 8.10 -1.46 5.52
C ASP A 36 6.67 -1.93 5.24
N MET A 37 5.76 -1.73 6.20
CA MET A 37 4.35 -2.04 6.00
C MET A 37 3.70 -1.09 5.00
N LYS A 38 4.06 0.21 5.03
CA LYS A 38 3.60 1.19 4.06
C LYS A 38 4.01 0.80 2.64
N ARG A 39 5.29 0.45 2.45
CA ARG A 39 5.82 -0.05 1.16
C ARG A 39 5.09 -1.30 0.69
N HIS A 40 4.85 -2.25 1.60
CA HIS A 40 4.13 -3.49 1.28
C HIS A 40 2.68 -3.21 0.84
N CYS A 41 1.98 -2.30 1.53
CA CYS A 41 0.63 -1.89 1.15
C CYS A 41 0.62 -1.23 -0.23
N LEU A 42 1.54 -0.30 -0.50
CA LEU A 42 1.66 0.35 -1.81
C LEU A 42 1.90 -0.67 -2.93
N HIS A 43 2.77 -1.65 -2.70
CA HIS A 43 3.02 -2.74 -3.66
C HIS A 43 1.75 -3.54 -3.99
N ILE A 44 0.94 -3.90 -2.99
CA ILE A 44 -0.33 -4.60 -3.22
C ILE A 44 -1.33 -3.71 -3.95
N ILE A 45 -1.39 -2.42 -3.59
CA ILE A 45 -2.29 -1.44 -4.21
C ILE A 45 -1.99 -1.31 -5.70
N VAL A 46 -0.72 -1.16 -6.12
CA VAL A 46 -0.39 -1.01 -7.55
C VAL A 46 -0.74 -2.26 -8.36
N HIS A 47 -0.56 -3.45 -7.79
CA HIS A 47 -0.89 -4.72 -8.46
C HIS A 47 -2.39 -4.97 -8.59
N GLN A 48 -3.20 -4.48 -7.66
CA GLN A 48 -4.66 -4.65 -7.67
C GLN A 48 -5.41 -3.32 -7.80
N PHE A 49 -4.79 -2.32 -8.42
CA PHE A 49 -5.29 -0.95 -8.40
C PHE A 49 -6.71 -0.84 -8.96
N THR A 50 -7.04 -1.59 -10.01
CA THR A 50 -8.39 -1.60 -10.61
C THR A 50 -9.49 -1.98 -9.62
N LYS A 51 -9.18 -2.81 -8.62
CA LYS A 51 -10.13 -3.18 -7.54
C LYS A 51 -10.10 -2.15 -6.41
N VAL A 52 -8.90 -1.70 -6.02
CA VAL A 52 -8.70 -0.71 -4.95
C VAL A 52 -9.30 0.65 -5.32
N SER A 53 -9.22 1.06 -6.58
CA SER A 53 -9.70 2.36 -7.07
C SER A 53 -11.21 2.53 -6.97
N LYS A 54 -11.95 1.41 -6.89
CA LYS A 54 -13.41 1.38 -6.73
C LYS A 54 -13.85 1.49 -5.26
N LEU A 55 -12.93 1.44 -4.31
CA LEU A 55 -13.27 1.52 -2.90
C LEU A 55 -13.57 2.99 -2.53
N PRO A 56 -14.68 3.26 -1.84
CA PRO A 56 -15.03 4.62 -1.43
C PRO A 56 -13.99 5.20 -0.45
N THR A 57 -13.35 4.35 0.34
CA THR A 57 -12.31 4.70 1.32
C THR A 57 -11.06 5.29 0.69
N LEU A 58 -10.79 5.05 -0.59
CA LEU A 58 -9.68 5.68 -1.30
C LEU A 58 -9.81 7.20 -1.28
N ARG A 59 -11.02 7.72 -1.48
CA ARG A 59 -11.29 9.17 -1.50
C ARG A 59 -11.18 9.82 -0.13
N SER A 60 -11.16 9.02 0.94
CA SER A 60 -11.03 9.48 2.32
C SER A 60 -9.58 9.56 2.78
N LEU A 61 -8.63 9.06 1.99
CA LEU A 61 -7.21 9.12 2.32
C LEU A 61 -6.70 10.57 2.32
N SER A 62 -5.64 10.80 3.09
CA SER A 62 -4.92 12.07 3.06
C SER A 62 -4.33 12.34 1.67
N GLN A 63 -4.18 13.61 1.31
CA GLN A 63 -3.56 14.01 0.05
C GLN A 63 -2.17 13.39 -0.12
N GLN A 64 -1.38 13.31 0.96
CA GLN A 64 -0.06 12.71 0.91
C GLN A 64 -0.09 11.23 0.56
N LEU A 65 -1.00 10.45 1.15
CA LEU A 65 -1.13 9.03 0.83
C LEU A 65 -1.62 8.79 -0.60
N LEU A 66 -2.47 9.68 -1.11
CA LEU A 66 -2.87 9.65 -2.52
C LEU A 66 -1.69 9.92 -3.45
N LEU A 67 -0.83 10.88 -3.12
CA LEU A 67 0.40 11.15 -3.88
C LEU A 67 1.35 9.95 -3.84
N ASP A 68 1.57 9.35 -2.67
CA ASP A 68 2.40 8.14 -2.54
C ASP A 68 1.88 6.98 -3.42
N ILE A 69 0.56 6.82 -3.52
CA ILE A 69 -0.05 5.82 -4.41
C ILE A 69 0.19 6.17 -5.88
N ILE A 70 0.03 7.44 -6.27
CA ILE A 70 0.26 7.90 -7.65
C ILE A 70 1.72 7.71 -8.06
N ASP A 71 2.66 8.09 -7.21
CA ASP A 71 4.10 7.89 -7.45
C ASP A 71 4.43 6.41 -7.57
N SER A 72 3.88 5.58 -6.68
CA SER A 72 4.07 4.12 -6.75
C SER A 72 3.49 3.52 -8.04
N LEU A 73 2.33 3.99 -8.50
CA LEU A 73 1.73 3.57 -9.78
C LEU A 73 2.60 3.97 -10.96
N ALA A 74 3.11 5.20 -10.97
CA ALA A 74 3.98 5.69 -12.03
C ALA A 74 5.26 4.85 -12.13
N SER A 75 5.91 4.56 -10.99
CA SER A 75 7.07 3.67 -10.95
C SER A 75 6.75 2.26 -11.46
N HIS A 76 5.61 1.69 -11.06
CA HIS A 76 5.18 0.36 -11.49
C HIS A 76 4.89 0.29 -13.00
N ILE A 77 4.30 1.33 -13.60
CA ILE A 77 4.06 1.40 -15.04
C ILE A 77 5.38 1.48 -15.82
N SER A 78 6.31 2.33 -15.37
CA SER A 78 7.63 2.47 -16.00
C SER A 78 8.43 1.17 -15.95
N ASP A 79 8.39 0.44 -14.84
CA ASP A 79 9.06 -0.86 -14.68
C ASP A 79 8.49 -1.90 -15.64
N LYS A 80 7.15 -1.96 -15.77
CA LYS A 80 6.47 -2.86 -16.69
C LYS A 80 6.81 -2.58 -18.16
N GLN A 81 6.84 -1.30 -18.56
CA GLN A 81 7.21 -0.90 -19.92
C GLN A 81 8.67 -1.24 -20.24
N CYS A 82 9.57 -1.14 -19.25
CA CYS A 82 10.98 -1.50 -19.43
C CYS A 82 11.16 -3.02 -19.64
N ALA A 83 10.41 -3.84 -18.91
CA ALA A 83 10.41 -5.29 -19.08
C ALA A 83 9.87 -5.74 -20.45
N GLU A 84 8.96 -4.97 -21.05
CA GLU A 84 8.35 -5.26 -22.34
C GLU A 84 9.24 -4.87 -23.54
N LEU A 85 10.18 -3.94 -23.34
CA LEU A 85 11.10 -3.45 -24.39
C LEU A 85 12.45 -4.21 -24.45
N GLY A 86 12.73 -5.08 -23.48
CA GLY A 86 13.95 -5.90 -23.42
C GLY A 86 13.81 -7.32 -23.98
N ALA A 87 12.69 -7.63 -24.63
CA ALA A 87 12.34 -8.98 -25.10
C ALA A 87 12.44 -9.18 -26.63
N ASP A 88 13.07 -8.24 -27.36
CA ASP A 88 13.32 -8.34 -28.81
C ASP A 88 14.83 -8.40 -29.12
#